data_AF-A0A8C4QXZ0-F1
#
_entry.id   AF-A0A8C4QXZ0-F1
#
_cell.length_a   1.000
_cell.length_b   1.000
_cell.length_c   1.000
_cell.angle_alpha   90.00
_cell.angle_beta   90.00
_cell.angle_gamma   90.00
#
_symmetry.space_group_name_H-M   'P 1'
#
loop_
_entity.id
_entity.type
_entity.pdbx_description
1 polymer ?
#
loop_
_entity_poly.entity_id
_entity_poly.type
_entity_poly.pdbx_seq_one_letter_code
_entity_poly.pdbx_strand_id
1 'polypeptide(L)'
;MTIDEISEYICQGEVEQISLMKPKGLTEHDEGMLEYLEDIIGSVRFKDAIEACRKRAEALGEKRSEKLSRVKAVEKEKDALEEEKNKAVNFLTSENEVAQLKNKLLHQKLWSTEKDLVQQEEQCKQVKAEYETMQDKLKTLRQDKKKNTHEMQTLDKKLEKIETTLKEKKDEFGRCDVEDVKLREALKNMKSKSKKLQKQLQKEKEKVW
;
A
#
# COMPACT_ATOMS: atom_id res chain seq x y z
N MET A 1 -93.21 65.03 33.56
CA MET A 1 -92.51 66.26 33.88
C MET A 1 -92.78 67.25 32.78
N THR A 2 -93.46 68.36 33.10
CA THR A 2 -93.78 69.43 32.14
C THR A 2 -92.52 70.19 31.75
N ILE A 3 -92.53 70.85 30.59
CA ILE A 3 -91.39 71.65 30.07
C ILE A 3 -90.96 72.72 31.09
N ASP A 4 -91.91 73.23 31.87
CA ASP A 4 -91.65 74.21 32.94
C ASP A 4 -90.81 73.64 34.09
N GLU A 5 -90.94 72.35 34.44
CA GLU A 5 -90.11 71.71 35.48
C GLU A 5 -88.66 71.49 35.03
N ILE A 6 -88.43 71.34 33.71
CA ILE A 6 -87.07 71.24 33.15
C ILE A 6 -86.42 72.63 33.09
N SER A 7 -87.22 73.67 32.82
CA SER A 7 -86.73 75.06 32.77
C SER A 7 -86.37 75.63 34.14
N GLU A 8 -86.92 75.08 35.24
CA GLU A 8 -86.57 75.49 36.61
C GLU A 8 -85.21 74.94 37.06
N TYR A 9 -84.76 73.83 36.47
CA TYR A 9 -83.44 73.26 36.70
C TYR A 9 -82.33 73.91 35.86
N ILE A 10 -82.66 74.57 34.75
CA ILE A 10 -81.68 75.21 33.86
C ILE A 10 -81.67 76.70 34.16
N CYS A 11 -80.77 77.11 35.05
CA CYS A 11 -80.57 78.53 35.32
C CYS A 11 -79.98 79.22 34.09
N GLN A 12 -80.44 80.44 33.77
CA GLN A 12 -79.95 81.22 32.62
C GLN A 12 -78.41 81.39 32.62
N GLY A 13 -77.79 81.37 33.81
CA GLY A 13 -76.34 81.39 34.00
C GLY A 13 -75.61 80.09 33.60
N GLU A 14 -76.25 78.93 33.69
CA GLU A 14 -75.65 77.65 33.26
C GLU A 14 -75.60 77.55 31.73
N VAL A 15 -76.61 78.09 31.04
CA VAL A 15 -76.65 78.13 29.56
C VAL A 15 -75.54 79.03 28.99
N GLU A 16 -75.27 80.16 29.63
CA GLU A 16 -74.17 81.06 29.24
C GLU A 16 -72.81 80.41 29.53
N GLN A 17 -72.66 79.68 30.63
CA GLN A 17 -71.43 78.94 30.95
C GLN A 17 -71.14 77.83 29.92
N ILE A 18 -72.14 77.03 29.54
CA ILE A 18 -71.99 75.97 28.53
C ILE A 18 -71.64 76.57 27.16
N SER A 19 -72.20 77.73 26.81
CA SER A 19 -71.91 78.41 25.53
C SER A 19 -70.49 78.99 25.45
N LEU A 20 -69.88 79.29 26.61
CA LEU A 20 -68.53 79.83 26.73
C LEU A 20 -67.47 78.75 27.02
N MET A 21 -67.88 77.50 27.23
CA MET A 21 -66.96 76.38 27.42
C MET A 21 -66.12 76.13 26.17
N LYS A 22 -64.84 75.86 26.37
CA LYS A 22 -63.94 75.46 25.28
C LYS A 22 -64.21 74.00 24.89
N PRO A 23 -63.92 73.60 23.64
CA PRO A 23 -64.10 72.20 23.20
C PRO A 23 -63.33 71.17 24.05
N LYS A 24 -62.23 71.58 24.68
CA LYS A 24 -61.43 70.76 25.60
C LYS A 24 -60.83 71.66 26.68
N GLY A 25 -60.79 71.18 27.92
CA GLY A 25 -60.08 71.83 29.01
C GLY A 25 -58.59 71.99 28.70
N LEU A 26 -58.04 73.18 28.94
CA LEU A 26 -56.61 73.45 28.75
C LEU A 26 -55.77 72.96 29.93
N THR A 27 -56.38 72.89 31.12
CA THR A 27 -55.76 72.45 32.36
C THR A 27 -56.69 71.49 33.08
N GLU A 28 -56.16 70.65 33.98
CA GLU A 28 -56.96 69.68 34.76
C GLU A 28 -58.07 70.33 35.61
N HIS A 29 -57.98 71.65 35.85
CA HIS A 29 -58.97 72.44 36.59
C HIS A 29 -59.89 73.29 35.68
N ASP A 30 -59.70 73.24 34.36
CA ASP A 30 -60.54 73.96 33.39
C ASP A 30 -61.48 72.94 32.74
N GLU A 31 -62.77 73.00 33.05
CA GLU A 31 -63.77 72.06 32.56
C GLU A 31 -64.21 72.46 31.15
N GLY A 32 -63.68 71.77 30.15
CA GLY A 32 -64.14 71.91 28.77
C GLY A 32 -65.39 71.06 28.51
N MET A 33 -65.98 71.29 27.34
CA MET A 33 -67.18 70.57 26.91
C MET A 33 -66.97 69.05 26.85
N LEU A 34 -65.75 68.58 26.53
CA LEU A 34 -65.43 67.16 26.50
C LEU A 34 -65.46 66.55 27.91
N GLU A 35 -64.80 67.20 28.87
CA GLU A 35 -64.74 66.75 30.26
C GLU A 35 -66.14 66.73 30.88
N TYR A 36 -66.96 67.74 30.60
CA TYR A 36 -68.37 67.82 31.01
C TYR A 36 -69.21 66.65 30.45
N LEU A 37 -69.07 66.34 29.15
CA LEU A 37 -69.76 65.21 28.53
C LEU A 37 -69.29 63.85 29.10
N GLU A 38 -68.01 63.73 29.42
CA GLU A 38 -67.46 62.52 30.01
C GLU A 38 -67.95 62.29 31.43
N ASP A 39 -68.21 63.35 32.20
CA ASP A 39 -68.78 63.25 33.54
C ASP A 39 -70.26 62.85 33.49
N ILE A 40 -71.06 63.45 32.59
CA ILE A 40 -72.47 63.05 32.36
C ILE A 40 -72.58 61.56 31.99
N ILE A 41 -71.67 61.07 31.15
CA ILE A 41 -71.66 59.66 30.70
C ILE A 41 -70.98 58.76 31.76
N GLY A 42 -70.17 59.30 32.66
CA GLY A 42 -69.37 58.57 33.65
C GLY A 42 -68.14 57.89 33.07
N SER A 43 -67.68 58.26 31.87
CA SER A 43 -66.52 57.66 31.20
C SER A 43 -65.18 58.13 31.79
N VAL A 44 -65.18 59.21 32.59
CA VAL A 44 -63.99 59.72 33.32
C VAL A 44 -63.28 58.62 34.10
N ARG A 45 -64.02 57.68 34.70
CA ARG A 45 -63.49 56.56 35.50
C ARG A 45 -62.55 55.63 34.72
N PHE A 46 -62.64 55.60 33.40
CA PHE A 46 -61.81 54.73 32.57
C PHE A 46 -60.53 55.41 32.08
N LYS A 47 -60.43 56.74 32.13
CA LYS A 47 -59.26 57.49 31.62
C LYS A 47 -57.97 57.01 32.27
N ASP A 48 -57.92 56.96 33.60
CA ASP A 48 -56.73 56.54 34.35
C ASP A 48 -56.37 55.08 34.08
N ALA A 49 -57.37 54.20 34.02
CA ALA A 49 -57.17 52.79 33.74
C ALA A 49 -56.62 52.58 32.31
N ILE A 50 -57.16 53.30 31.32
CA ILE A 50 -56.70 53.27 29.92
C ILE A 50 -55.26 53.79 29.82
N GLU A 51 -54.96 54.93 30.46
CA GLU A 51 -53.63 55.53 30.44
C GLU A 51 -52.59 54.63 31.14
N ALA A 52 -52.96 54.01 32.26
CA ALA A 52 -52.11 53.02 32.93
C ALA A 52 -51.87 51.77 32.06
N CYS A 53 -52.90 51.27 31.38
CA CYS A 53 -52.77 50.14 30.44
C CYS A 53 -51.89 50.52 29.25
N ARG A 54 -52.04 51.72 28.71
CA ARG A 54 -51.23 52.26 27.62
C ARG A 54 -49.75 52.32 28.01
N LYS A 55 -49.42 52.96 29.13
CA LYS A 55 -48.04 53.04 29.66
C LYS A 55 -47.44 51.65 29.86
N ARG A 56 -48.24 50.70 30.37
CA ARG A 56 -47.79 49.31 30.55
C ARG A 56 -47.55 48.60 29.21
N ALA A 57 -48.40 48.81 28.22
CA ALA A 57 -48.24 48.25 26.89
C ALA A 57 -46.99 48.81 26.19
N GLU A 58 -46.76 50.12 26.29
CA GLU A 58 -45.55 50.77 25.76
C GLU A 58 -44.28 50.20 26.42
N ALA A 59 -44.23 50.12 27.75
CA ALA A 59 -43.10 49.55 28.48
C ALA A 59 -42.83 48.06 28.15
N LEU A 60 -43.89 47.26 27.94
CA LEU A 60 -43.74 45.87 27.49
C LEU A 60 -43.29 45.79 26.02
N GLY A 61 -43.74 46.73 25.18
CA GLY A 61 -43.32 46.86 23.79
C GLY A 61 -41.83 47.14 23.67
N GLU A 62 -41.31 48.08 24.47
CA GLU A 62 -39.87 48.39 24.54
C GLU A 62 -39.06 47.17 24.96
N LYS A 63 -39.44 46.50 26.06
CA LYS A 63 -38.77 45.27 26.52
C LYS A 63 -38.78 44.17 25.48
N ARG A 64 -39.89 44.01 24.74
CA ARG A 64 -39.99 43.03 23.65
C ARG A 64 -39.05 43.39 22.51
N SER A 65 -39.00 44.68 22.13
CA SER A 65 -38.14 45.17 21.05
C SER A 65 -36.65 44.97 21.37
N GLU A 66 -36.24 45.28 22.60
CA GLU A 66 -34.87 45.06 23.09
C GLU A 66 -34.50 43.57 23.02
N LYS A 67 -35.34 42.70 23.60
CA LYS A 67 -35.11 41.24 23.57
C LYS A 67 -35.07 40.69 22.15
N LEU A 68 -35.95 41.14 21.28
CA LEU A 68 -35.99 40.72 19.87
C LEU A 68 -34.71 41.12 19.14
N SER A 69 -34.24 42.35 19.37
CA SER A 69 -33.00 42.84 18.76
C SER A 69 -31.80 42.02 19.21
N ARG A 70 -31.74 41.65 20.50
CA ARG A 70 -30.69 40.78 21.04
C ARG A 70 -30.73 39.37 20.45
N VAL A 71 -31.91 38.77 20.34
CA VAL A 71 -32.06 37.42 19.73
C VAL A 71 -31.62 37.44 18.27
N LYS A 72 -32.03 38.46 17.50
CA LYS A 72 -31.63 38.60 16.10
C LYS A 72 -30.13 38.80 15.92
N ALA A 73 -29.46 39.48 16.86
CA ALA A 73 -28.01 39.63 16.82
C ALA A 73 -27.31 38.27 17.00
N VAL A 74 -27.73 37.50 18.00
CA VAL A 74 -27.18 36.15 18.26
C VAL A 74 -27.47 35.17 17.13
N GLU A 75 -28.67 35.24 16.54
CA GLU A 75 -29.03 34.42 15.39
C GLU A 75 -28.12 34.69 14.18
N LYS A 76 -27.85 35.96 13.88
CA LYS A 76 -26.89 36.33 12.82
C LYS A 76 -25.47 35.85 13.11
N GLU A 77 -25.00 35.95 14.35
CA GLU A 77 -23.68 35.46 14.74
C GLU A 77 -23.58 33.93 14.61
N LYS A 78 -24.63 33.22 15.02
CA LYS A 78 -24.73 31.76 14.87
C LYS A 78 -24.68 31.36 13.38
N ASP A 79 -25.48 32.02 12.55
CA ASP A 79 -25.55 31.71 11.11
C ASP A 79 -24.22 32.03 10.41
N ALA A 80 -23.54 33.12 10.81
CA ALA A 80 -22.21 33.44 10.30
C ALA A 80 -21.16 32.37 10.66
N LEU A 81 -21.24 31.80 11.88
CA LEU A 81 -20.32 30.74 12.33
C LEU A 81 -20.60 29.37 11.70
N GLU A 82 -21.81 29.13 11.18
CA GLU A 82 -22.20 27.84 10.61
C GLU A 82 -21.37 27.50 9.37
N GLU A 83 -21.05 28.48 8.52
CA GLU A 83 -20.22 28.26 7.35
C GLU A 83 -18.79 27.84 7.71
N GLU A 84 -18.15 28.52 8.67
CA GLU A 84 -16.80 28.20 9.12
C GLU A 84 -16.74 26.83 9.79
N LYS A 85 -17.73 26.53 10.63
CA LYS A 85 -17.90 25.19 11.21
C LYS A 85 -18.02 24.13 10.12
N ASN A 86 -18.85 24.34 9.10
CA ASN A 86 -19.04 23.39 8.01
C ASN A 86 -17.75 23.20 7.19
N LYS A 87 -16.98 24.26 6.95
CA LYS A 87 -15.64 24.17 6.32
C LYS A 87 -14.68 23.32 7.16
N ALA A 88 -14.64 23.53 8.48
CA ALA A 88 -13.79 22.75 9.38
C ALA A 88 -14.20 21.27 9.44
N VAL A 89 -15.51 20.99 9.50
CA VAL A 89 -16.03 19.61 9.45
C VAL A 89 -15.67 18.94 8.13
N ASN A 90 -15.86 19.63 7.00
CA ASN A 90 -15.52 19.10 5.68
C ASN A 90 -14.02 18.79 5.57
N PHE A 91 -13.16 19.67 6.09
CA PHE A 91 -11.72 19.43 6.12
C PHE A 91 -11.39 18.16 6.92
N LEU A 92 -11.95 18.00 8.12
CA LEU A 92 -11.73 16.81 8.95
C LEU A 92 -12.27 15.53 8.28
N THR A 93 -13.41 15.60 7.61
CA THR A 93 -13.93 14.45 6.85
C THR A 93 -13.01 14.07 5.69
N SER A 94 -12.52 15.06 4.94
CA SER A 94 -11.57 14.80 3.85
C SER A 94 -10.22 14.27 4.35
N GLU A 95 -9.70 14.77 5.48
CA GLU A 95 -8.50 14.20 6.09
C GLU A 95 -8.71 12.74 6.51
N ASN A 96 -9.88 12.42 7.07
CA ASN A 96 -10.22 11.05 7.45
C ASN A 96 -10.30 10.14 6.21
N GLU A 97 -10.92 10.59 5.13
CA GLU A 97 -10.96 9.87 3.86
C GLU A 97 -9.54 9.61 3.31
N VAL A 98 -8.68 10.62 3.32
CA VAL A 98 -7.28 10.48 2.91
C VAL A 98 -6.55 9.48 3.81
N ALA A 99 -6.76 9.52 5.12
CA ALA A 99 -6.18 8.57 6.05
C ALA A 99 -6.65 7.13 5.77
N GLN A 100 -7.94 6.92 5.50
CA GLN A 100 -8.49 5.62 5.12
C GLN A 100 -7.90 5.10 3.81
N LEU A 101 -7.79 5.95 2.80
CA LEU A 101 -7.18 5.57 1.51
C LEU A 101 -5.70 5.21 1.66
N LYS A 102 -4.94 5.98 2.44
CA LYS A 102 -3.55 5.65 2.79
C LYS A 102 -3.47 4.31 3.49
N ASN A 103 -4.36 4.04 4.43
CA ASN A 103 -4.41 2.76 5.15
C ASN A 103 -4.67 1.58 4.20
N LYS A 104 -5.67 1.70 3.32
CA LYS A 104 -5.97 0.71 2.28
C LYS A 104 -4.78 0.47 1.35
N LEU A 105 -4.10 1.53 0.92
CA LEU A 105 -2.89 1.42 0.09
C LEU A 105 -1.76 0.69 0.81
N LEU A 106 -1.54 0.98 2.09
CA LEU A 106 -0.54 0.30 2.91
C LEU A 106 -0.85 -1.18 3.06
N HIS A 107 -2.11 -1.54 3.33
CA HIS A 107 -2.55 -2.94 3.39
C HIS A 107 -2.34 -3.67 2.06
N GLN A 108 -2.68 -3.03 0.93
CA GLN A 108 -2.44 -3.62 -0.39
C GLN A 108 -0.95 -3.83 -0.67
N LYS A 109 -0.10 -2.86 -0.32
CA LYS A 109 1.36 -2.97 -0.46
C LYS A 109 1.89 -4.11 0.41
N LEU A 110 1.47 -4.18 1.68
CA LEU A 110 1.88 -5.22 2.61
C LEU A 110 1.51 -6.60 2.07
N TRP A 111 0.28 -6.77 1.58
CA TRP A 111 -0.17 -8.02 0.97
C TRP A 111 0.65 -8.41 -0.28
N SER A 112 0.95 -7.45 -1.17
CA SER A 112 1.79 -7.72 -2.35
C SER A 112 3.20 -8.13 -1.93
N THR A 113 3.82 -7.38 -1.01
CA THR A 113 5.17 -7.67 -0.52
C THR A 113 5.24 -9.02 0.19
N GLU A 114 4.21 -9.39 0.95
CA GLU A 114 4.14 -10.69 1.60
C GLU A 114 4.01 -11.83 0.59
N LYS A 115 3.20 -11.65 -0.46
CA LYS A 115 3.12 -12.61 -1.56
C LYS A 115 4.47 -12.78 -2.27
N ASP A 116 5.15 -11.67 -2.57
CA ASP A 116 6.46 -11.67 -3.22
C ASP A 116 7.50 -12.34 -2.32
N LEU A 117 7.46 -12.08 -1.00
CA LEU A 117 8.34 -12.72 -0.01
C LEU A 117 8.16 -14.23 -0.01
N VAL A 118 6.91 -14.73 0.05
CA VAL A 118 6.61 -16.16 0.00
C VAL A 118 7.15 -16.80 -1.28
N GLN A 119 6.97 -16.13 -2.42
CA GLN A 119 7.50 -16.63 -3.70
C GLN A 119 9.03 -16.67 -3.72
N GLN A 120 9.70 -15.65 -3.17
CA GLN A 120 11.17 -15.62 -3.06
C GLN A 120 11.69 -16.67 -2.07
N GLU A 121 11.00 -16.92 -0.97
CA GLU A 121 11.34 -17.99 -0.03
C GLU A 121 11.24 -19.37 -0.70
N GLU A 122 10.21 -19.59 -1.52
CA GLU A 122 10.04 -20.84 -2.27
C GLU A 122 11.13 -21.02 -3.33
N GLN A 123 11.47 -19.97 -4.08
CA GLN A 123 12.61 -19.99 -5.01
C GLN A 123 13.93 -20.26 -4.29
N CYS A 124 14.16 -19.64 -3.12
CA CYS A 124 15.35 -19.87 -2.32
C CYS A 124 15.43 -21.34 -1.84
N LYS A 125 14.31 -21.95 -1.44
CA LYS A 125 14.24 -23.37 -1.08
C LYS A 125 14.57 -24.26 -2.27
N GLN A 126 14.03 -23.98 -3.45
CA GLN A 126 14.31 -24.73 -4.67
C GLN A 126 15.80 -24.66 -5.05
N VAL A 127 16.38 -23.46 -5.09
CA VAL A 127 17.81 -23.25 -5.39
C VAL A 127 18.70 -23.94 -4.36
N LYS A 128 18.34 -23.92 -3.07
CA LYS A 128 19.09 -24.66 -2.03
C LYS A 128 19.06 -26.16 -2.26
N ALA A 129 17.90 -26.73 -2.60
CA ALA A 129 17.79 -28.15 -2.93
C ALA A 129 18.61 -28.50 -4.18
N GLU A 130 18.54 -27.69 -5.24
CA GLU A 130 19.35 -27.88 -6.44
C GLU A 130 20.85 -27.80 -6.13
N TYR A 131 21.26 -26.84 -5.30
CA TYR A 131 22.65 -26.70 -4.85
C TYR A 131 23.13 -27.94 -4.10
N GLU A 132 22.35 -28.48 -3.17
CA GLU A 132 22.67 -29.71 -2.44
C GLU A 132 22.82 -30.91 -3.39
N THR A 133 21.89 -31.08 -4.34
CA THR A 133 21.99 -32.17 -5.34
C THR A 133 23.22 -32.03 -6.24
N MET A 134 23.56 -30.80 -6.66
CA MET A 134 24.76 -30.53 -7.45
C MET A 134 26.03 -30.76 -6.63
N GLN A 135 26.02 -30.41 -5.34
CA GLN A 135 27.12 -30.67 -4.43
C GLN A 135 27.38 -32.17 -4.28
N ASP A 136 26.33 -32.98 -4.17
CA ASP A 136 26.45 -34.44 -4.09
C ASP A 136 26.90 -35.07 -5.41
N LYS A 137 26.37 -34.60 -6.55
CA LYS A 137 26.88 -34.99 -7.89
C LYS A 137 28.36 -34.65 -8.06
N LEU A 138 28.80 -33.50 -7.55
CA LEU A 138 30.23 -33.12 -7.59
C LEU A 138 31.09 -34.03 -6.70
N LYS A 139 30.58 -34.47 -5.55
CA LYS A 139 31.29 -35.43 -4.69
C LYS A 139 31.44 -36.79 -5.40
N THR A 140 30.40 -37.31 -6.02
CA THR A 140 30.46 -38.59 -6.75
C THR A 140 31.40 -38.50 -7.95
N LEU A 141 31.28 -37.46 -8.79
CA LEU A 141 32.20 -37.21 -9.91
C LEU A 141 33.67 -37.10 -9.46
N ARG A 142 33.95 -36.47 -8.31
CA ARG A 142 35.30 -36.42 -7.74
C ARG A 142 35.80 -37.80 -7.33
N GLN A 143 34.95 -38.65 -6.76
CA GLN A 143 35.30 -40.03 -6.42
C GLN A 143 35.57 -40.87 -7.67
N ASP A 144 34.71 -40.76 -8.68
CA ASP A 144 34.86 -41.50 -9.94
C ASP A 144 36.10 -41.05 -10.71
N LYS A 145 36.38 -39.74 -10.75
CA LYS A 145 37.64 -39.24 -11.31
C LYS A 145 38.87 -39.82 -10.60
N LYS A 146 38.84 -39.96 -9.27
CA LYS A 146 39.92 -40.59 -8.50
C LYS A 146 40.07 -42.08 -8.83
N LYS A 147 38.97 -42.81 -9.00
CA LYS A 147 39.00 -44.23 -9.42
C LYS A 147 39.58 -44.36 -10.83
N ASN A 148 39.04 -43.62 -11.80
CA ASN A 148 39.50 -43.66 -13.18
C ASN A 148 40.98 -43.27 -13.31
N THR A 149 41.45 -42.26 -12.57
CA THR A 149 42.88 -41.90 -12.57
C THR A 149 43.75 -43.00 -11.98
N HIS A 150 43.28 -43.71 -10.94
CA HIS A 150 43.99 -44.87 -10.42
C HIS A 150 44.02 -46.03 -11.42
N GLU A 151 42.88 -46.34 -12.04
CA GLU A 151 42.78 -47.36 -13.08
C GLU A 151 43.69 -47.05 -14.27
N MET A 152 43.70 -45.80 -14.74
CA MET A 152 44.59 -45.33 -15.80
C MET A 152 46.07 -45.53 -15.42
N GLN A 153 46.48 -45.14 -14.21
CA GLN A 153 47.84 -45.40 -13.72
C GLN A 153 48.19 -46.89 -13.66
N THR A 154 47.23 -47.76 -13.31
CA THR A 154 47.47 -49.21 -13.31
C THR A 154 47.58 -49.78 -14.72
N LEU A 155 46.79 -49.27 -15.66
CA LEU A 155 46.86 -49.63 -17.08
C LEU A 155 48.17 -49.15 -17.71
N ASP A 156 48.60 -47.92 -17.43
CA ASP A 156 49.89 -47.38 -17.88
C ASP A 156 51.04 -48.27 -17.42
N LYS A 157 51.07 -48.66 -16.13
CA LYS A 157 52.07 -49.63 -15.61
C LYS A 157 52.01 -50.99 -16.29
N LYS A 158 50.82 -51.47 -16.66
CA LYS A 158 50.67 -52.74 -17.40
C LYS A 158 51.16 -52.59 -18.84
N LEU A 159 50.87 -51.47 -19.50
CA LEU A 159 51.36 -51.17 -20.83
C LEU A 159 52.89 -51.06 -20.84
N GLU A 160 53.50 -50.36 -19.88
CA GLU A 160 54.96 -50.31 -19.73
C GLU A 160 55.57 -51.72 -19.58
N LYS A 161 54.97 -52.59 -18.76
CA LYS A 161 55.41 -53.99 -18.63
C LYS A 161 55.26 -54.76 -19.95
N ILE A 162 54.15 -54.59 -20.66
CA ILE A 162 53.96 -55.24 -21.97
C ILE A 162 54.96 -54.70 -22.98
N GLU A 163 55.27 -53.40 -22.99
CA GLU A 163 56.28 -52.81 -23.87
C GLU A 163 57.69 -53.34 -23.56
N THR A 164 58.06 -53.47 -22.28
CA THR A 164 59.35 -54.08 -21.91
C THR A 164 59.43 -55.54 -22.35
N THR A 165 58.40 -56.34 -22.10
CA THR A 165 58.38 -57.75 -22.51
C THR A 165 58.32 -57.90 -24.03
N LEU A 166 57.63 -57.02 -24.75
CA LEU A 166 57.63 -56.97 -26.22
C LEU A 166 59.02 -56.64 -26.75
N LYS A 167 59.74 -55.70 -26.11
CA LYS A 167 61.10 -55.32 -26.48
C LYS A 167 62.08 -56.47 -26.24
N GLU A 168 61.99 -57.11 -25.07
CA GLU A 168 62.76 -58.32 -24.75
C GLU A 168 62.50 -59.44 -25.76
N LYS A 169 61.23 -59.71 -26.09
CA LYS A 169 60.85 -60.74 -27.06
C LYS A 169 61.28 -60.38 -28.48
N LYS A 170 61.26 -59.11 -28.88
CA LYS A 170 61.82 -58.65 -30.16
C LYS A 170 63.34 -58.83 -30.19
N ASP A 171 64.04 -58.52 -29.11
CA ASP A 171 65.49 -58.70 -29.00
C ASP A 171 65.86 -60.19 -29.01
N GLU A 172 65.12 -61.02 -28.29
CA GLU A 172 65.27 -62.49 -28.29
C GLU A 172 64.99 -63.07 -29.68
N PHE A 173 63.90 -62.65 -30.33
CA PHE A 173 63.60 -63.03 -31.70
C PHE A 173 64.73 -62.62 -32.66
N GLY A 174 65.25 -61.39 -32.55
CA GLY A 174 66.38 -60.93 -33.36
C GLY A 174 67.66 -61.75 -33.14
N ARG A 175 67.94 -62.19 -31.90
CA ARG A 175 69.07 -63.11 -31.62
C ARG A 175 68.85 -64.48 -32.26
N CYS A 176 67.66 -65.05 -32.09
CA CYS A 176 67.30 -66.33 -32.71
C CYS A 176 67.37 -66.25 -34.24
N ASP A 177 66.98 -65.13 -34.85
CA ASP A 177 67.03 -64.94 -36.30
C ASP A 177 68.48 -64.85 -36.80
N VAL A 178 69.36 -64.16 -36.07
CA VAL A 178 70.82 -64.14 -36.34
C VAL A 178 71.43 -65.54 -36.18
N GLU A 179 71.04 -66.29 -35.16
CA GLU A 179 71.48 -67.68 -34.96
C GLU A 179 70.95 -68.62 -36.05
N ASP A 180 69.69 -68.48 -36.47
CA ASP A 180 69.11 -69.26 -37.56
C ASP A 180 69.82 -68.96 -38.88
N VAL A 181 70.14 -67.69 -39.17
CA VAL A 181 70.96 -67.31 -40.33
C VAL A 181 72.36 -67.95 -40.25
N LYS A 182 73.03 -67.88 -39.11
CA LYS A 182 74.34 -68.52 -38.91
C LYS A 182 74.28 -70.03 -39.10
N LEU A 183 73.26 -70.69 -38.56
CA LEU A 183 73.05 -72.13 -38.71
C LEU A 183 72.71 -72.51 -40.14
N ARG A 184 71.90 -71.72 -40.86
CA ARG A 184 71.61 -71.90 -42.29
C ARG A 184 72.87 -71.73 -43.14
N GLU A 185 73.70 -70.74 -42.86
CA GLU A 185 74.98 -70.53 -43.53
C GLU A 185 75.96 -71.66 -43.23
N ALA A 186 76.06 -72.09 -41.97
CA ALA A 186 76.85 -73.24 -41.57
C ALA A 186 76.36 -74.52 -42.27
N LEU A 187 75.05 -74.77 -42.34
CA LEU A 187 74.46 -75.87 -43.09
C LEU A 187 74.76 -75.79 -44.58
N LYS A 188 74.68 -74.61 -45.20
CA LYS A 188 75.02 -74.39 -46.60
C LYS A 188 76.51 -74.65 -46.86
N ASN A 189 77.38 -74.21 -45.95
CA ASN A 189 78.82 -74.44 -45.98
C ASN A 189 79.17 -75.92 -45.75
N MET A 190 78.50 -76.60 -44.82
CA MET A 190 78.68 -78.04 -44.57
C MET A 190 78.16 -78.87 -45.75
N LYS A 191 77.01 -78.51 -46.35
CA LYS A 191 76.51 -79.14 -47.59
C LYS A 191 77.46 -78.91 -48.77
N SER A 192 78.05 -77.71 -48.91
CA SER A 192 79.00 -77.44 -49.99
C SER A 192 80.34 -78.15 -49.76
N LYS A 193 80.85 -78.22 -48.52
CA LYS A 193 82.00 -79.05 -48.14
C LYS A 193 81.73 -80.53 -48.37
N SER A 194 80.56 -81.04 -47.98
CA SER A 194 80.15 -82.42 -48.24
C SER A 194 80.11 -82.71 -49.75
N LYS A 195 79.53 -81.83 -50.57
CA LYS A 195 79.56 -81.98 -52.04
C LYS A 195 80.98 -81.93 -52.62
N LYS A 196 81.88 -81.10 -52.06
CA LYS A 196 83.30 -81.05 -52.46
C LYS A 196 84.05 -82.34 -52.08
N LEU A 197 83.84 -82.84 -50.87
CA LEU A 197 84.37 -84.12 -50.39
C LEU A 197 83.82 -85.29 -51.21
N GLN A 198 82.53 -85.28 -51.56
CA GLN A 198 81.93 -86.26 -52.47
C GLN A 198 82.58 -86.22 -53.85
N LYS A 199 82.84 -85.03 -54.41
CA LYS A 199 83.55 -84.87 -55.69
C LYS A 199 85.03 -85.28 -55.60
N GLN A 200 85.70 -85.08 -54.47
CA GLN A 200 87.07 -85.58 -54.23
C GLN A 200 87.09 -87.11 -54.09
N LEU A 201 86.13 -87.69 -53.38
CA LEU A 201 85.94 -89.14 -53.26
C LEU A 201 85.61 -89.77 -54.63
N GLN A 202 84.83 -89.10 -55.48
CA GLN A 202 84.55 -89.54 -56.85
C GLN A 202 85.82 -89.52 -57.71
N LYS A 203 86.64 -88.46 -57.60
CA LYS A 203 87.94 -88.35 -58.29
C LYS A 203 88.99 -89.34 -57.79
N GLU A 204 88.95 -89.74 -56.52
CA GLU A 204 89.82 -90.80 -55.97
C GLU A 204 89.34 -92.19 -56.41
N LYS A 205 88.02 -92.40 -56.54
CA LYS A 205 87.46 -93.62 -57.13
C LYS A 205 87.75 -93.75 -58.63
N GLU A 206 87.81 -92.64 -59.37
CA GLU A 206 88.20 -92.60 -60.79
C GLU A 206 89.73 -92.68 -61.03
N LYS A 207 90.55 -92.70 -59.97
CA LYS A 207 92.01 -92.90 -60.06
C LYS A 207 92.47 -94.34 -59.77
N VAL A 208 91.54 -95.24 -59.44
CA VAL A 208 91.83 -96.64 -59.08
C VAL A 208 91.40 -97.65 -60.15
N TRP A 209 90.94 -97.20 -61.32
CA TRP A 209 90.77 -98.04 -62.53
C TRP A 209 91.07 -97.24 -63.79
#